data_AF-A0A7J4GSP4-F1
#
_entry.id   AF-A0A7J4GSP4-F1
#
_cell.length_a   1.000
_cell.length_b   1.000
_cell.length_c   1.000
_cell.angle_alpha   90.00
_cell.angle_beta   90.00
_cell.angle_gamma   90.00
#
_symmetry.space_group_name_H-M   'P 1'
#
loop_
_entity.id
_entity.type
_entity.pdbx_description
1 polymer ?
#
loop_
_entity_poly.entity_id
_entity_poly.type
_entity_poly.pdbx_seq_one_letter_code
_entity_poly.pdbx_strand_id
1 'polypeptide(L)'
;MEDKAEAKSESEDLDSSTVEDNDNIGPPKITSRDILKIIFSRKTAPHALFLSIFLIVLGVFSSRSSQFSVDMILILGFGFSFGYLLAAFLMRFDSLKAYSVGTYRKILSLPIGFSLLISSIIWYLFEFTDYANQVRDFLSLALVLIFVLWQFAQAWWMRVPFKEIALSQMIKVKSKDKSEFGKYANIVSPISWSVIGFVIFLILESQGIEFSSTFKVTWFVMMSIIGVVLFYLLHRMYSRNWSDPMISVFSAYFSVGYWSFLAYHLGVMLYSMENQPSFVFDLVFMIVTIMLVIYSLSAQALRSEVRKNKKESKRNIMNRHNVIFYAISFTAAYGASSFFLASDGTLFVSNIKTVGFVSHLIVIASGILVLLLVNYTALVGRGLIDKGFVESMRNPKDN
;
A
#
# COMPACT_ATOMS: atom_id res chain seq x y z
N MET A 1 -29.32 -61.04 -5.75
CA MET A 1 -30.29 -61.02 -4.65
C MET A 1 -29.69 -60.19 -3.53
N GLU A 2 -30.38 -59.08 -3.23
CA GLU A 2 -30.48 -58.37 -1.94
C GLU A 2 -29.24 -58.00 -1.12
N ASP A 3 -29.07 -56.67 -1.01
CA ASP A 3 -28.87 -55.86 0.21
C ASP A 3 -28.40 -56.54 1.51
N LYS A 4 -27.41 -55.89 2.15
CA LYS A 4 -27.56 -55.43 3.54
C LYS A 4 -26.53 -54.36 3.89
N ALA A 5 -27.05 -53.17 4.18
CA ALA A 5 -26.37 -52.17 4.99
C ALA A 5 -26.34 -52.62 6.46
N GLU A 6 -25.26 -52.31 7.17
CA GLU A 6 -25.32 -52.13 8.63
C GLU A 6 -24.24 -51.14 9.06
N ALA A 7 -24.71 -50.03 9.63
CA ALA A 7 -23.92 -49.04 10.33
C ALA A 7 -23.59 -49.54 11.74
N LYS A 8 -22.40 -49.19 12.26
CA LYS A 8 -22.14 -49.12 13.70
C LYS A 8 -21.32 -47.87 14.03
N SER A 9 -21.92 -47.05 14.87
CA SER A 9 -21.35 -45.91 15.59
C SER A 9 -20.74 -46.37 16.92
N GLU A 10 -19.87 -45.50 17.46
CA GLU A 10 -19.44 -45.37 18.88
C GLU A 10 -18.60 -46.52 19.45
N SER A 11 -17.50 -46.31 20.21
CA SER A 11 -17.11 -45.20 21.08
C SER A 11 -15.64 -45.37 21.50
N GLU A 12 -15.05 -44.26 21.98
CA GLU A 12 -14.04 -44.19 23.04
C GLU A 12 -12.69 -44.92 22.87
N ASP A 13 -11.63 -44.13 22.64
CA ASP A 13 -10.50 -44.16 23.56
C ASP A 13 -9.95 -42.74 23.72
N LEU A 14 -10.18 -42.22 24.94
CA LEU A 14 -9.56 -41.03 25.51
C LEU A 14 -8.09 -41.35 25.79
N ASP A 15 -7.16 -40.60 25.18
CA ASP A 15 -5.88 -40.38 25.83
C ASP A 15 -5.69 -38.89 26.10
N SER A 16 -5.85 -38.59 27.38
CA SER A 16 -5.63 -37.32 28.03
C SER A 16 -4.13 -37.05 28.15
N SER A 17 -3.63 -36.04 27.44
CA SER A 17 -2.46 -35.33 27.91
C SER A 17 -2.50 -33.85 27.51
N THR A 18 -2.63 -33.03 28.56
CA THR A 18 -2.20 -31.63 28.66
C THR A 18 -2.78 -30.64 27.65
N VAL A 19 -3.96 -30.11 28.02
CA VAL A 19 -4.38 -28.76 27.63
C VAL A 19 -3.40 -27.77 28.26
N GLU A 20 -2.38 -27.37 27.50
CA GLU A 20 -1.68 -26.13 27.77
C GLU A 20 -2.65 -24.98 27.44
N ASP A 21 -3.03 -24.23 28.47
CA ASP A 21 -3.71 -22.94 28.40
C ASP A 21 -2.91 -21.98 27.51
N ASN A 22 -3.18 -22.02 26.21
CA ASN A 22 -2.66 -21.04 25.26
C ASN A 22 -3.68 -19.93 25.12
N ASP A 23 -3.68 -19.04 26.11
CA ASP A 23 -4.45 -17.80 26.19
C ASP A 23 -3.94 -16.74 25.17
N ASN A 24 -3.81 -17.15 23.90
CA ASN A 24 -3.44 -16.30 22.77
C ASN A 24 -4.69 -15.99 21.93
N ILE A 25 -5.67 -15.30 22.54
CA ILE A 25 -6.77 -14.67 21.79
C ILE A 25 -6.24 -13.42 21.10
N GLY A 26 -5.52 -13.62 20.01
CA GLY A 26 -5.12 -12.59 19.06
C GLY A 26 -5.09 -13.20 17.67
N PRO A 27 -5.46 -12.45 16.61
CA PRO A 27 -5.35 -12.95 15.25
C PRO A 27 -3.90 -13.41 14.99
N PRO A 28 -3.69 -14.52 14.27
CA PRO A 28 -2.37 -15.08 14.08
C PRO A 28 -1.41 -14.02 13.53
N LYS A 29 -0.26 -13.86 14.19
CA LYS A 29 0.78 -12.91 13.77
C LYS A 29 1.25 -13.30 12.38
N ILE A 30 0.96 -12.46 11.38
CA ILE A 30 1.51 -12.60 10.03
C ILE A 30 2.92 -12.00 10.08
N THR A 31 3.93 -12.85 10.03
CA THR A 31 5.34 -12.44 10.09
C THR A 31 5.78 -11.93 8.71
N SER A 32 6.84 -11.11 8.62
CA SER A 32 7.40 -10.66 7.32
C SER A 32 7.76 -11.82 6.38
N ARG A 33 8.12 -12.98 6.94
CA ARG A 33 8.34 -14.23 6.18
C ARG A 33 7.05 -14.82 5.61
N ASP A 34 5.94 -14.68 6.32
CA ASP A 34 4.62 -15.11 5.84
C ASP A 34 4.16 -14.21 4.69
N ILE A 35 4.50 -12.92 4.71
CA ILE A 35 4.26 -11.99 3.59
C ILE A 35 5.00 -12.43 2.34
N LEU A 36 6.29 -12.72 2.47
CA LEU A 36 7.10 -13.19 1.35
C LEU A 36 6.56 -14.53 0.82
N LYS A 37 6.17 -15.44 1.73
CA LYS A 37 5.55 -16.72 1.40
C LYS A 37 4.19 -16.56 0.72
N ILE A 38 3.41 -15.56 1.11
CA ILE A 38 2.13 -15.20 0.47
C ILE A 38 2.38 -14.67 -0.93
N ILE A 39 3.34 -13.77 -1.15
CA ILE A 39 3.61 -13.14 -2.46
C ILE A 39 4.25 -14.13 -3.44
N PHE A 40 5.21 -14.95 -2.98
CA PHE A 40 5.82 -16.02 -3.79
C PHE A 40 5.03 -17.33 -3.76
N SER A 41 3.78 -17.31 -3.28
CA SER A 41 2.93 -18.48 -3.35
C SER A 41 2.60 -18.84 -4.80
N ARG A 42 2.33 -20.12 -5.07
CA ARG A 42 1.86 -20.58 -6.39
C ARG A 42 0.60 -19.86 -6.89
N LYS A 43 -0.17 -19.22 -6.00
CA LYS A 43 -1.41 -18.51 -6.33
C LYS A 43 -1.22 -17.03 -6.66
N THR A 44 -0.08 -16.44 -6.32
CA THR A 44 0.13 -14.99 -6.34
C THR A 44 1.34 -14.60 -7.17
N ALA A 45 2.39 -15.44 -7.19
CA ALA A 45 3.61 -15.18 -7.93
C ALA A 45 3.37 -14.94 -9.43
N PRO A 46 2.48 -15.70 -10.12
CA PRO A 46 2.19 -15.45 -11.54
C PRO A 46 1.61 -14.06 -11.78
N HIS A 47 0.75 -13.60 -10.88
CA HIS A 47 0.12 -12.29 -10.97
C HIS A 47 1.12 -11.15 -10.71
N ALA A 48 1.98 -11.29 -9.69
CA ALA A 48 3.04 -10.32 -9.41
C ALA A 48 4.05 -10.23 -10.56
N LEU A 49 4.47 -11.38 -11.11
CA LEU A 49 5.37 -11.43 -12.26
C LEU A 49 4.74 -10.79 -13.50
N PHE A 50 3.47 -11.08 -13.78
CA PHE A 50 2.77 -10.49 -14.91
C PHE A 50 2.63 -8.97 -14.78
N LEU A 51 2.35 -8.48 -13.57
CA LEU A 51 2.36 -7.06 -13.28
C LEU A 51 3.75 -6.43 -13.50
N SER A 52 4.82 -7.07 -13.04
CA SER A 52 6.19 -6.56 -13.28
C SER A 52 6.51 -6.46 -14.78
N ILE A 53 6.17 -7.49 -15.57
CA ILE A 53 6.32 -7.46 -17.03
C ILE A 53 5.52 -6.31 -17.63
N PHE A 54 4.28 -6.13 -17.20
CA PHE A 54 3.42 -5.05 -17.66
C PHE A 54 4.01 -3.65 -17.36
N LEU A 55 4.55 -3.43 -16.16
CA LEU A 55 5.20 -2.17 -15.80
C LEU A 55 6.46 -1.92 -16.64
N ILE A 56 7.24 -2.97 -16.95
CA ILE A 56 8.39 -2.86 -17.86
C ILE A 56 7.93 -2.43 -19.26
N VAL A 57 6.85 -3.03 -19.79
CA VAL A 57 6.27 -2.65 -21.09
C VAL A 57 5.84 -1.19 -21.11
N LEU A 58 5.16 -0.72 -20.06
CA LEU A 58 4.80 0.69 -19.94
C LEU A 58 6.02 1.61 -19.85
N GLY A 59 7.09 1.19 -19.17
CA GLY A 59 8.35 1.92 -19.13
C GLY A 59 9.02 2.06 -20.49
N VAL A 60 8.95 1.02 -21.33
CA VAL A 60 9.45 1.08 -22.71
C VAL A 60 8.63 2.05 -23.57
N PHE A 61 7.32 2.14 -23.36
CA PHE A 61 6.51 3.15 -24.06
C PHE A 61 6.78 4.56 -23.53
N SER A 62 6.92 4.72 -22.21
CA SER A 62 7.19 6.01 -21.57
C SER A 62 8.48 6.64 -22.08
N SER A 63 9.52 5.84 -22.32
CA SER A 63 10.80 6.31 -22.87
C SER A 63 10.77 6.69 -24.35
N ARG A 64 9.66 6.42 -25.06
CA ARG A 64 9.49 6.78 -26.47
C ARG A 64 8.59 8.00 -26.58
N SER A 65 9.17 9.17 -26.89
CA SER A 65 8.48 10.45 -27.03
C SER A 65 7.60 10.53 -28.30
N SER A 66 6.52 9.74 -28.36
CA SER A 66 5.62 9.67 -29.51
C SER A 66 4.17 9.57 -29.06
N GLN A 67 3.26 10.20 -29.82
CA GLN A 67 1.81 10.14 -29.54
C GLN A 67 1.29 8.70 -29.47
N PHE A 68 1.80 7.83 -30.34
CA PHE A 68 1.49 6.40 -30.31
C PHE A 68 1.84 5.76 -28.96
N SER A 69 2.98 6.11 -28.37
CA SER A 69 3.40 5.53 -27.09
C SER A 69 2.55 6.03 -25.93
N VAL A 70 2.14 7.31 -25.95
CA VAL A 70 1.16 7.86 -25.01
C VAL A 70 -0.19 7.13 -25.13
N ASP A 71 -0.67 6.92 -26.35
CA ASP A 71 -1.91 6.19 -26.60
C ASP A 71 -1.84 4.74 -26.12
N MET A 72 -0.69 4.06 -26.32
CA MET A 72 -0.46 2.71 -25.79
C MET A 72 -0.48 2.66 -24.27
N ILE A 73 0.09 3.67 -23.58
CA ILE A 73 0.03 3.75 -22.11
C ILE A 73 -1.42 3.90 -21.65
N LEU A 74 -2.23 4.73 -22.33
CA LEU A 74 -3.65 4.89 -22.00
C LEU A 74 -4.42 3.59 -22.21
N ILE A 75 -4.30 2.99 -23.40
CA ILE A 75 -5.01 1.76 -23.78
C ILE A 75 -4.65 0.61 -22.84
N LEU A 76 -3.35 0.33 -22.68
CA LEU A 76 -2.87 -0.80 -21.87
C LEU A 76 -3.04 -0.52 -20.38
N GLY A 77 -2.84 0.73 -19.94
CA GLY A 77 -3.02 1.17 -18.56
C GLY A 77 -4.42 0.92 -18.03
N PHE A 78 -5.43 1.48 -18.71
CA PHE A 78 -6.82 1.28 -18.35
C PHE A 78 -7.29 -0.15 -18.61
N GLY A 79 -6.86 -0.76 -19.72
CA GLY A 79 -7.16 -2.14 -20.06
C GLY A 79 -6.73 -3.10 -18.95
N PHE A 80 -5.46 -3.08 -18.56
CA PHE A 80 -4.92 -3.95 -17.51
C PHE A 80 -5.57 -3.67 -16.15
N SER A 81 -5.68 -2.40 -15.75
CA SER A 81 -6.27 -2.03 -14.48
C SER A 81 -7.73 -2.48 -14.36
N PHE A 82 -8.58 -2.13 -15.33
CA PHE A 82 -9.99 -2.51 -15.30
C PHE A 82 -10.20 -4.00 -15.56
N GLY A 83 -9.33 -4.65 -16.33
CA GLY A 83 -9.37 -6.09 -16.54
C GLY A 83 -9.18 -6.86 -15.23
N TYR A 84 -8.20 -6.44 -14.43
CA TYR A 84 -8.01 -6.97 -13.07
C TYR A 84 -9.15 -6.60 -12.11
N LEU A 85 -9.69 -5.38 -12.21
CA LEU A 85 -10.83 -4.96 -11.38
C LEU A 85 -12.08 -5.81 -11.65
N LEU A 86 -12.38 -6.03 -12.94
CA LEU A 86 -13.51 -6.83 -13.38
C LEU A 86 -13.33 -8.29 -12.95
N ALA A 87 -12.12 -8.84 -13.10
CA ALA A 87 -11.79 -10.16 -12.56
C ALA A 87 -12.04 -10.21 -11.05
N ALA A 88 -11.58 -9.22 -10.28
CA ALA A 88 -11.77 -9.15 -8.83
C ALA A 88 -13.25 -9.18 -8.42
N PHE A 89 -14.08 -8.41 -9.13
CA PHE A 89 -15.51 -8.35 -8.92
C PHE A 89 -16.19 -9.68 -9.23
N LEU A 90 -15.79 -10.32 -10.33
CA LEU A 90 -16.37 -11.57 -10.81
C LEU A 90 -15.94 -12.80 -9.99
N MET A 91 -14.83 -12.73 -9.24
CA MET A 91 -14.42 -13.79 -8.29
C MET A 91 -15.43 -14.03 -7.15
N ARG A 92 -16.50 -13.23 -7.04
CA ARG A 92 -17.64 -13.49 -6.16
C ARG A 92 -18.52 -14.66 -6.60
N PHE A 93 -18.41 -15.08 -7.86
CA PHE A 93 -19.19 -16.19 -8.42
C PHE A 93 -18.38 -17.49 -8.35
N ASP A 94 -18.94 -18.52 -7.74
CA ASP A 94 -18.22 -19.77 -7.45
C ASP A 94 -17.76 -20.51 -8.71
N SER A 95 -18.49 -20.40 -9.82
CA SER A 95 -18.11 -20.97 -11.12
C SER A 95 -16.81 -20.36 -11.68
N LEU A 96 -16.72 -19.02 -11.68
CA LEU A 96 -15.54 -18.30 -12.15
C LEU A 96 -14.35 -18.47 -11.19
N LYS A 97 -14.63 -18.53 -9.89
CA LYS A 97 -13.64 -18.84 -8.86
C LYS A 97 -13.06 -20.25 -9.05
N ALA A 98 -13.90 -21.26 -9.29
CA ALA A 98 -13.45 -22.63 -9.54
C ALA A 98 -12.59 -22.72 -10.80
N TYR A 99 -12.95 -21.97 -11.85
CA TYR A 99 -12.19 -21.89 -13.10
C TYR A 99 -10.80 -21.23 -12.93
N SER A 100 -10.72 -20.11 -12.20
CA SER A 100 -9.49 -19.34 -12.02
C SER A 100 -8.54 -19.94 -10.98
N VAL A 101 -9.08 -20.39 -9.85
CA VAL A 101 -8.28 -20.87 -8.71
C VAL A 101 -7.93 -22.35 -8.83
N GLY A 102 -8.70 -23.11 -9.65
CA GLY A 102 -8.59 -24.56 -9.75
C GLY A 102 -7.34 -25.09 -10.46
N THR A 103 -6.60 -24.27 -11.21
CA THR A 103 -5.38 -24.74 -11.91
C THR A 103 -4.38 -23.61 -12.15
N TYR A 104 -3.11 -23.82 -11.80
CA TYR A 104 -2.01 -22.85 -11.99
C TYR A 104 -1.95 -22.26 -13.40
N ARG A 105 -2.20 -23.06 -14.44
CA ARG A 105 -2.18 -22.62 -15.86
C ARG A 105 -3.31 -21.66 -16.22
N LYS A 106 -4.44 -21.67 -15.50
CA LYS A 106 -5.62 -20.85 -15.77
C LYS A 106 -5.73 -19.61 -14.88
N ILE A 107 -4.78 -19.42 -13.98
CA ILE A 107 -4.86 -18.36 -12.97
C ILE A 107 -4.86 -16.95 -13.59
N LEU A 108 -4.19 -16.79 -14.74
CA LEU A 108 -4.11 -15.53 -15.48
C LEU A 108 -5.14 -15.39 -16.61
N SER A 109 -5.91 -16.43 -16.96
CA SER A 109 -6.73 -16.40 -18.17
C SER A 109 -7.84 -15.37 -18.11
N LEU A 110 -8.57 -15.30 -16.98
CA LEU A 110 -9.60 -14.29 -16.75
C LEU A 110 -9.06 -12.85 -16.74
N PRO A 111 -8.06 -12.49 -15.91
CA PRO A 111 -7.56 -11.12 -15.91
C PRO A 111 -6.94 -10.73 -17.25
N ILE A 112 -6.21 -11.62 -17.94
CA ILE A 112 -5.67 -11.32 -19.28
C ILE A 112 -6.81 -11.12 -20.29
N GLY A 113 -7.80 -12.02 -20.32
CA GLY A 113 -8.93 -11.94 -21.24
C GLY A 113 -9.71 -10.63 -21.10
N PHE A 114 -10.03 -10.23 -19.86
CA PHE A 114 -10.70 -8.95 -19.62
C PHE A 114 -9.80 -7.75 -19.92
N SER A 115 -8.50 -7.85 -19.63
CA SER A 115 -7.56 -6.76 -19.94
C SER A 115 -7.45 -6.51 -21.44
N LEU A 116 -7.37 -7.58 -22.23
CA LEU A 116 -7.35 -7.50 -23.69
C LEU A 116 -8.68 -6.98 -24.24
N LEU A 117 -9.82 -7.48 -23.75
CA LEU A 117 -11.14 -7.01 -24.16
C LEU A 117 -11.27 -5.49 -23.97
N ILE A 118 -10.93 -4.98 -22.79
CA ILE A 118 -11.06 -3.56 -22.47
C ILE A 118 -10.04 -2.74 -23.27
N SER A 119 -8.81 -3.23 -23.42
CA SER A 119 -7.79 -2.57 -24.27
C SER A 119 -8.30 -2.45 -25.71
N SER A 120 -8.88 -3.51 -26.27
CA SER A 120 -9.43 -3.50 -27.64
C SER A 120 -10.60 -2.54 -27.78
N ILE A 121 -11.46 -2.40 -26.77
CA ILE A 121 -12.55 -1.42 -26.76
C ILE A 121 -11.97 0.01 -26.80
N ILE A 122 -10.99 0.31 -25.95
CA ILE A 122 -10.37 1.66 -25.92
C ILE A 122 -9.66 1.95 -27.24
N TRP A 123 -8.91 0.98 -27.76
CA TRP A 123 -8.25 1.10 -29.06
C TRP A 123 -9.25 1.36 -30.18
N TYR A 124 -10.38 0.63 -30.18
CA TYR A 124 -11.45 0.86 -31.16
C TYR A 124 -12.02 2.29 -31.08
N LEU A 125 -12.22 2.80 -29.86
CA LEU A 125 -12.67 4.19 -29.65
C LEU A 125 -11.65 5.22 -30.16
N PHE A 126 -10.35 4.95 -30.03
CA PHE A 126 -9.30 5.85 -30.50
C PHE A 126 -9.18 5.89 -32.02
N GLU A 127 -9.32 4.74 -32.69
CA GLU A 127 -9.03 4.65 -34.13
C GLU A 127 -10.27 4.82 -35.01
N PHE A 128 -11.45 4.37 -34.56
CA PHE A 128 -12.62 4.23 -35.42
C PHE A 128 -13.82 5.12 -35.02
N THR A 129 -13.64 6.07 -34.10
CA THR A 129 -14.73 6.98 -33.68
C THR A 129 -14.32 8.44 -33.72
N ASP A 130 -15.30 9.31 -34.02
CA ASP A 130 -15.09 10.78 -34.05
C ASP A 130 -14.80 11.36 -32.65
N TYR A 131 -15.04 10.59 -31.58
CA TYR A 131 -14.80 10.99 -30.20
C TYR A 131 -13.37 10.72 -29.72
N ALA A 132 -12.48 10.20 -30.58
CA ALA A 132 -11.13 9.77 -30.22
C ALA A 132 -10.36 10.77 -29.33
N ASN A 133 -10.34 12.05 -29.73
CA ASN A 133 -9.63 13.09 -28.97
C ASN A 133 -10.27 13.35 -27.59
N GLN A 134 -11.61 13.38 -27.52
CA GLN A 134 -12.32 13.58 -26.25
C GLN A 134 -12.07 12.43 -25.28
N VAL A 135 -12.07 11.19 -25.78
CA VAL A 135 -11.76 10.01 -24.97
C VAL A 135 -10.30 10.04 -24.52
N ARG A 136 -9.36 10.40 -25.40
CA ARG A 136 -7.94 10.55 -25.05
C ARG A 136 -7.74 11.58 -23.94
N ASP A 137 -8.36 12.74 -24.05
CA ASP A 137 -8.27 13.81 -23.05
C ASP A 137 -8.88 13.38 -21.70
N PHE A 138 -10.05 12.73 -21.75
CA PHE A 138 -10.70 12.20 -20.55
C PHE A 138 -9.85 11.15 -19.84
N LEU A 139 -9.31 10.17 -20.59
CA LEU A 139 -8.46 9.12 -20.03
C LEU A 139 -7.14 9.68 -19.49
N SER A 140 -6.56 10.67 -20.17
CA SER A 140 -5.37 11.38 -19.70
C SER A 140 -5.63 12.08 -18.37
N LEU A 141 -6.71 12.86 -18.28
CA LEU A 141 -7.11 13.52 -17.04
C LEU A 141 -7.40 12.51 -15.91
N ALA A 142 -8.04 11.39 -16.25
CA ALA A 142 -8.31 10.32 -15.29
C ALA A 142 -7.00 9.70 -14.74
N LEU A 143 -5.96 9.51 -15.56
CA LEU A 143 -4.65 9.07 -15.05
C LEU A 143 -4.00 10.12 -14.13
N VAL A 144 -4.06 11.40 -14.47
CA VAL A 144 -3.56 12.47 -13.59
C VAL A 144 -4.29 12.44 -12.24
N LEU A 145 -5.62 12.29 -12.26
CA LEU A 145 -6.41 12.20 -11.04
C LEU A 145 -6.08 10.94 -10.22
N ILE A 146 -5.91 9.79 -10.87
CA ILE A 146 -5.46 8.55 -10.22
C ILE A 146 -4.10 8.75 -9.55
N PHE A 147 -3.16 9.39 -10.24
CA PHE A 147 -1.84 9.68 -9.68
C PHE A 147 -1.94 10.54 -8.42
N VAL A 148 -2.72 11.62 -8.44
CA VAL A 148 -2.92 12.50 -7.28
C VAL A 148 -3.57 11.75 -6.11
N LEU A 149 -4.66 11.01 -6.37
CA LEU A 149 -5.33 10.21 -5.35
C LEU A 149 -4.39 9.16 -4.74
N TRP A 150 -3.52 8.58 -5.56
CA TRP A 150 -2.53 7.62 -5.08
C TRP A 150 -1.56 8.22 -4.08
N GLN A 151 -1.12 9.47 -4.26
CA GLN A 151 -0.20 10.12 -3.32
C GLN A 151 -0.78 10.16 -1.90
N PHE A 152 -2.09 10.41 -1.77
CA PHE A 152 -2.79 10.33 -0.48
C PHE A 152 -2.94 8.88 0.03
N ALA A 153 -3.30 7.97 -0.88
CA ALA A 153 -3.53 6.56 -0.54
C ALA A 153 -2.25 5.86 -0.05
N GLN A 154 -1.09 6.23 -0.60
CA GLN A 154 0.21 5.68 -0.26
C GLN A 154 0.54 5.89 1.23
N ALA A 155 0.46 7.12 1.73
CA ALA A 155 0.66 7.43 3.13
C ALA A 155 -0.30 6.64 4.05
N TRP A 156 -1.55 6.50 3.62
CA TRP A 156 -2.58 5.79 4.37
C TRP A 156 -2.33 4.28 4.46
N TRP A 157 -1.93 3.63 3.36
CA TRP A 157 -1.67 2.19 3.38
C TRP A 157 -0.36 1.84 4.08
N MET A 158 0.67 2.68 3.94
CA MET A 158 1.98 2.48 4.57
C MET A 158 1.91 2.48 6.09
N ARG A 159 0.88 3.09 6.71
CA ARG A 159 0.70 3.03 8.16
C ARG A 159 0.44 1.62 8.69
N VAL A 160 -0.18 0.73 7.89
CA VAL A 160 -0.68 -0.56 8.35
C VAL A 160 0.45 -1.45 8.88
N PRO A 161 1.54 -1.72 8.11
CA PRO A 161 2.66 -2.51 8.62
C PRO A 161 3.31 -1.88 9.87
N PHE A 162 3.60 -0.58 9.87
CA PHE A 162 4.23 0.08 11.02
C PHE A 162 3.37 0.04 12.28
N LYS A 163 2.07 0.21 12.10
CA LYS A 163 1.09 0.13 13.18
C LYS A 163 0.96 -1.28 13.74
N GLU A 164 1.02 -2.31 12.90
CA GLU A 164 0.98 -3.70 13.36
C GLU A 164 2.22 -4.05 14.19
N ILE A 165 3.40 -3.59 13.76
CA ILE A 165 4.62 -3.71 14.55
C ILE A 165 4.45 -2.99 15.89
N ALA A 166 3.97 -1.75 15.88
CA ALA A 166 3.76 -0.96 17.09
C ALA A 166 2.75 -1.60 18.06
N LEU A 167 1.61 -2.10 17.56
CA LEU A 167 0.61 -2.82 18.35
C LEU A 167 1.17 -4.12 18.94
N SER A 168 1.96 -4.86 18.16
CA SER A 168 2.60 -6.10 18.62
C SER A 168 3.55 -5.87 19.79
N GLN A 169 4.26 -4.73 19.80
CA GLN A 169 5.11 -4.37 20.92
C GLN A 169 4.31 -3.81 22.10
N MET A 170 3.27 -3.02 21.85
CA MET A 170 2.37 -2.49 22.87
C MET A 170 1.73 -3.59 23.71
N ILE A 171 1.28 -4.69 23.08
CA ILE A 171 0.64 -5.82 23.79
C ILE A 171 1.61 -6.57 24.72
N LYS A 172 2.92 -6.49 24.47
CA LYS A 172 3.93 -7.14 25.32
C LYS A 172 4.27 -6.36 26.59
N VAL A 173 3.80 -5.12 26.70
CA VAL A 173 4.07 -4.26 27.85
C VAL A 173 3.30 -4.79 29.06
N LYS A 174 4.03 -5.23 30.08
CA LYS A 174 3.47 -5.68 31.37
C LYS A 174 3.62 -4.65 32.49
N SER A 175 4.47 -3.63 32.30
CA SER A 175 4.75 -2.61 33.31
C SER A 175 3.59 -1.62 33.42
N LYS A 176 3.24 -1.25 34.66
CA LYS A 176 2.31 -0.15 34.95
C LYS A 176 3.03 1.19 35.19
N ASP A 177 4.36 1.16 35.23
CA ASP A 177 5.18 2.34 35.47
C ASP A 177 5.15 3.29 34.28
N LYS A 178 5.26 4.59 34.59
CA LYS A 178 5.36 5.63 33.57
C LYS A 178 6.59 5.41 32.70
N SER A 179 6.45 5.54 31.38
CA SER A 179 7.54 5.38 30.42
C SER A 179 7.68 6.62 29.53
N GLU A 180 8.89 7.17 29.49
CA GLU A 180 9.23 8.30 28.63
C GLU A 180 9.79 7.85 27.26
N PHE A 181 9.83 6.55 26.99
CA PHE A 181 10.41 5.96 25.78
C PHE A 181 9.81 6.55 24.49
N GLY A 182 8.48 6.72 24.44
CA GLY A 182 7.77 7.34 23.32
C GLY A 182 8.23 8.76 23.01
N LYS A 183 8.46 9.59 24.05
CA LYS A 183 8.93 10.96 23.87
C LYS A 183 10.34 10.97 23.27
N TYR A 184 11.27 10.22 23.87
CA TYR A 184 12.64 10.15 23.38
C TYR A 184 12.73 9.57 21.96
N ALA A 185 11.97 8.50 21.68
CA ALA A 185 11.94 7.91 20.35
C ALA A 185 11.42 8.89 19.29
N ASN A 186 10.43 9.73 19.60
CA ASN A 186 9.94 10.73 18.65
C ASN A 186 10.92 11.88 18.40
N ILE A 187 11.81 12.18 19.34
CA ILE A 187 12.92 13.14 19.14
C ILE A 187 14.04 12.48 18.33
N VAL A 188 14.42 11.25 18.69
CA VAL A 188 15.56 10.55 18.09
C VAL A 188 15.26 10.06 16.68
N SER A 189 14.01 9.67 16.38
CA SER A 189 13.62 9.12 15.06
C SER A 189 14.00 10.02 13.87
N PRO A 190 13.61 11.31 13.81
CA PRO A 190 14.02 12.18 12.70
C PRO A 190 15.53 12.34 12.61
N ILE A 191 16.24 12.40 13.74
CA ILE A 191 17.70 12.53 13.79
C ILE A 191 18.36 11.26 13.22
N SER A 192 17.97 10.09 13.70
CA SER A 192 18.48 8.80 13.22
C SER A 192 18.25 8.63 11.73
N TRP A 193 17.05 8.94 11.23
CA TRP A 193 16.76 8.85 9.80
C TRP A 193 17.48 9.91 8.96
N SER A 194 17.80 11.08 9.53
CA SER A 194 18.63 12.08 8.86
C SER A 194 20.05 11.53 8.63
N VAL A 195 20.63 10.90 9.65
CA VAL A 195 21.97 10.28 9.58
C VAL A 195 21.96 9.07 8.63
N ILE A 196 20.99 8.18 8.75
CA ILE A 196 20.86 7.01 7.87
C ILE A 196 20.69 7.46 6.41
N GLY A 197 19.82 8.43 6.14
CA GLY A 197 19.62 8.99 4.81
C GLY A 197 20.91 9.61 4.26
N PHE A 198 21.66 10.35 5.08
CA PHE A 198 22.95 10.90 4.69
C PHE A 198 23.98 9.82 4.34
N VAL A 199 24.07 8.75 5.12
CA VAL A 199 24.93 7.58 4.80
C VAL A 199 24.52 6.96 3.46
N ILE A 200 23.21 6.84 3.19
CA ILE A 200 22.73 6.33 1.89
C ILE A 200 23.17 7.26 0.75
N PHE A 201 23.09 8.59 0.92
CA PHE A 201 23.56 9.53 -0.09
C PHE A 201 25.06 9.35 -0.37
N LEU A 202 25.89 9.18 0.67
CA LEU A 202 27.33 8.91 0.49
C LEU A 202 27.59 7.59 -0.27
N ILE A 203 26.79 6.55 -0.01
CA ILE A 203 26.88 5.29 -0.76
C ILE A 203 26.53 5.51 -2.23
N LEU A 204 25.47 6.28 -2.51
CA LEU A 204 25.07 6.61 -3.88
C LEU A 204 26.11 7.49 -4.59
N GLU A 205 26.77 8.41 -3.88
CA GLU A 205 27.91 9.19 -4.40
C GLU A 205 29.08 8.28 -4.81
N SER A 206 29.38 7.26 -4.01
CA SER A 206 30.43 6.28 -4.37
C SER A 206 30.10 5.47 -5.63
N GLN A 207 28.82 5.43 -6.03
CA GLN A 207 28.33 4.78 -7.25
C GLN A 207 28.23 5.75 -8.44
N GLY A 208 28.58 7.03 -8.26
CA GLY A 208 28.63 8.03 -9.32
C GLY A 208 27.42 8.98 -9.39
N ILE A 209 26.52 8.98 -8.39
CA ILE A 209 25.42 9.96 -8.31
C ILE A 209 25.91 11.22 -7.59
N GLU A 210 25.89 12.38 -8.24
CA GLU A 210 26.32 13.63 -7.63
C GLU A 210 25.18 14.31 -6.85
N PHE A 211 25.41 14.63 -5.58
CA PHE A 211 24.50 15.46 -4.78
C PHE A 211 25.17 16.79 -4.44
N SER A 212 24.49 17.90 -4.70
CA SER A 212 25.03 19.21 -4.37
C SER A 212 25.15 19.41 -2.85
N SER A 213 26.02 20.34 -2.43
CA SER A 213 26.09 20.74 -1.02
C SER A 213 24.76 21.35 -0.56
N THR A 214 24.04 22.04 -1.45
CA THR A 214 22.72 22.62 -1.18
C THR A 214 21.70 21.54 -0.84
N PHE A 215 21.66 20.43 -1.60
CA PHE A 215 20.82 19.27 -1.30
C PHE A 215 21.08 18.72 0.11
N LYS A 216 22.35 18.50 0.46
CA LYS A 216 22.76 17.92 1.76
C LYS A 216 22.36 18.84 2.92
N VAL A 217 22.58 20.15 2.80
CA VAL A 217 22.17 21.13 3.82
C VAL A 217 20.64 21.18 3.94
N THR A 218 19.94 21.26 2.81
CA THR A 218 18.47 21.34 2.78
C THR A 218 17.82 20.10 3.38
N TRP A 219 18.41 18.91 3.16
CA TRP A 219 17.99 17.65 3.78
C TRP A 219 17.93 17.76 5.31
N PHE A 220 19.03 18.17 5.94
CA PHE A 220 19.09 18.29 7.42
C PHE A 220 18.18 19.40 7.94
N VAL A 221 18.09 20.53 7.24
CA VAL A 221 17.19 21.63 7.62
C VAL A 221 15.73 21.17 7.58
N MET A 222 15.30 20.54 6.50
CA MET A 222 13.92 20.07 6.34
C MET A 222 13.57 18.95 7.32
N MET A 223 14.46 17.97 7.53
CA MET A 223 14.26 16.94 8.55
C MET A 223 14.11 17.53 9.96
N SER A 224 14.89 18.57 10.28
CA SER A 224 14.81 19.26 11.56
C SER A 224 13.49 20.03 11.71
N ILE A 225 13.07 20.78 10.70
CA ILE A 225 11.81 21.54 10.72
C ILE A 225 10.62 20.58 10.89
N ILE A 226 10.53 19.55 10.04
CA ILE A 226 9.44 18.57 10.11
C ILE A 226 9.48 17.83 11.45
N GLY A 227 10.68 17.49 11.94
CA GLY A 227 10.88 16.82 13.23
C GLY A 227 10.36 17.64 14.41
N VAL A 228 10.75 18.91 14.48
CA VAL A 228 10.32 19.84 15.54
C VAL A 228 8.81 20.07 15.49
N VAL A 229 8.25 20.33 14.30
CA VAL A 229 6.81 20.56 14.14
C VAL A 229 6.01 19.32 14.54
N LEU A 230 6.40 18.14 14.07
CA LEU A 230 5.73 16.88 14.43
C LEU A 230 5.84 16.59 15.92
N PHE A 231 7.02 16.78 16.51
CA PHE A 231 7.21 16.59 17.96
C PHE A 231 6.30 17.54 18.76
N TYR A 232 6.24 18.82 18.40
CA TYR A 232 5.38 19.80 19.05
C TYR A 232 3.89 19.38 18.97
N LEU A 233 3.43 18.97 17.78
CA LEU A 233 2.04 18.53 17.58
C LEU A 233 1.72 17.24 18.37
N LEU A 234 2.64 16.27 18.38
CA LEU A 234 2.50 15.04 19.16
C LEU A 234 2.52 15.32 20.66
N HIS A 235 3.40 16.21 21.12
CA HIS A 235 3.46 16.62 22.52
C HIS A 235 2.15 17.25 22.98
N ARG A 236 1.60 18.16 22.18
CA ARG A 236 0.30 18.78 22.46
C ARG A 236 -0.84 17.76 22.48
N MET A 237 -0.80 16.78 21.58
CA MET A 237 -1.81 15.73 21.47
C MET A 237 -1.75 14.73 22.63
N TYR A 238 -0.55 14.30 23.00
CA TYR A 238 -0.37 13.29 24.04
C TYR A 238 -0.51 13.85 25.46
N SER A 239 -0.11 15.10 25.70
CA SER A 239 -0.20 15.75 27.00
C SER A 239 0.36 14.84 28.13
N ARG A 240 -0.34 14.76 29.28
CA ARG A 240 -0.01 13.90 30.43
C ARG A 240 -0.09 12.40 30.13
N ASN A 241 -0.77 12.00 29.07
CA ASN A 241 -1.00 10.58 28.74
C ASN A 241 0.15 9.97 27.94
N TRP A 242 1.12 10.75 27.46
CA TRP A 242 2.27 10.18 26.74
C TRP A 242 3.11 9.25 27.61
N SER A 243 3.11 9.49 28.93
CA SER A 243 3.87 8.67 29.88
C SER A 243 3.21 7.33 30.17
N ASP A 244 1.99 7.07 29.68
CA ASP A 244 1.39 5.74 29.78
C ASP A 244 2.28 4.72 29.03
N PRO A 245 2.67 3.61 29.67
CA PRO A 245 3.68 2.70 29.11
C PRO A 245 3.23 2.03 27.81
N MET A 246 1.95 1.73 27.63
CA MET A 246 1.43 1.14 26.39
C MET A 246 1.45 2.18 25.26
N ILE A 247 0.93 3.38 25.53
CA ILE A 247 0.90 4.48 24.57
C ILE A 247 2.32 4.91 24.16
N SER A 248 3.23 4.98 25.14
CA SER A 248 4.63 5.35 24.97
C SER A 248 5.35 4.37 24.04
N VAL A 249 5.19 3.06 24.28
CA VAL A 249 5.77 2.01 23.42
C VAL A 249 5.16 2.03 22.02
N PHE A 250 3.83 2.17 21.90
CA PHE A 250 3.19 2.27 20.60
C PHE A 250 3.73 3.46 19.80
N SER A 251 3.76 4.65 20.41
CA SER A 251 4.23 5.88 19.77
C SER A 251 5.69 5.76 19.34
N ALA A 252 6.56 5.15 20.16
CA ALA A 252 7.96 4.94 19.82
C ALA A 252 8.15 4.09 18.55
N TYR A 253 7.61 2.86 18.54
CA TYR A 253 7.80 1.95 17.42
C TYR A 253 7.12 2.45 16.15
N PHE A 254 5.95 3.07 16.28
CA PHE A 254 5.28 3.65 15.14
C PHE A 254 6.07 4.83 14.56
N SER A 255 6.61 5.71 15.41
CA SER A 255 7.44 6.84 14.98
C SER A 255 8.71 6.39 14.27
N VAL A 256 9.48 5.47 14.87
CA VAL A 256 10.72 4.94 14.28
C VAL A 256 10.48 4.35 12.89
N GLY A 257 9.40 3.58 12.73
CA GLY A 257 9.04 2.98 11.45
C GLY A 257 8.54 4.02 10.45
N TYR A 258 7.58 4.87 10.83
CA TYR A 258 6.92 5.80 9.91
C TYR A 258 7.84 6.94 9.46
N TRP A 259 8.84 7.33 10.26
CA TRP A 259 9.87 8.29 9.84
C TRP A 259 10.73 7.78 8.69
N SER A 260 10.92 6.46 8.54
CA SER A 260 11.60 5.89 7.36
C SER A 260 10.90 6.28 6.05
N PHE A 261 9.57 6.24 6.06
CA PHE A 261 8.72 6.58 4.92
C PHE A 261 8.76 8.08 4.62
N LEU A 262 8.65 8.93 5.66
CA LEU A 262 8.76 10.38 5.50
C LEU A 262 10.14 10.81 5.00
N ALA A 263 11.20 10.23 5.57
CA ALA A 263 12.59 10.50 5.19
C ALA A 263 12.85 10.11 3.74
N TYR A 264 12.38 8.93 3.31
CA TYR A 264 12.46 8.52 1.90
C TYR A 264 11.81 9.55 0.97
N HIS A 265 10.57 9.93 1.22
CA HIS A 265 9.84 10.86 0.35
C HIS A 265 10.45 12.25 0.34
N LEU A 266 10.97 12.73 1.48
CA LEU A 266 11.72 13.98 1.52
C LEU A 266 12.99 13.91 0.69
N GLY A 267 13.72 12.79 0.74
CA GLY A 267 14.96 12.60 -0.02
C GLY A 267 14.70 12.65 -1.53
N VAL A 268 13.68 11.94 -2.01
CA VAL A 268 13.31 11.94 -3.43
C VAL A 268 12.71 13.28 -3.87
N MET A 269 11.94 13.95 -3.01
CA MET A 269 11.43 15.31 -3.28
C MET A 269 12.58 16.29 -3.51
N LEU A 270 13.57 16.32 -2.61
CA LEU A 270 14.73 17.20 -2.74
C LEU A 270 15.59 16.81 -3.96
N TYR A 271 15.73 15.51 -4.24
CA TYR A 271 16.48 15.05 -5.40
C TYR A 271 15.82 15.53 -6.71
N SER A 272 14.49 15.50 -6.76
CA SER A 272 13.70 15.95 -7.91
C SER A 272 13.78 17.46 -8.16
N MET A 273 14.24 18.27 -7.18
CA MET A 273 14.49 19.70 -7.39
C MET A 273 15.73 19.95 -8.24
N GLU A 274 16.76 19.13 -8.09
CA GLU A 274 18.06 19.32 -8.76
C GLU A 274 18.16 18.42 -10.00
N ASN A 275 17.75 17.17 -9.87
CA ASN A 275 17.94 16.12 -10.87
C ASN A 275 16.61 15.71 -11.52
N GLN A 276 16.70 15.08 -12.70
CA GLN A 276 15.54 14.42 -13.27
C GLN A 276 15.19 13.18 -12.43
N PRO A 277 13.91 12.94 -12.13
CA PRO A 277 13.51 11.73 -11.42
C PRO A 277 13.97 10.50 -12.21
N SER A 278 14.63 9.57 -11.51
CA SER A 278 15.18 8.38 -12.13
C SER A 278 14.14 7.26 -12.11
N PHE A 279 13.75 6.84 -13.31
CA PHE A 279 12.80 5.77 -13.54
C PHE A 279 13.14 4.48 -12.75
N VAL A 280 14.42 4.12 -12.65
CA VAL A 280 14.83 2.86 -11.99
C VAL A 280 14.61 2.92 -10.48
N PHE A 281 14.90 4.06 -9.84
CA PHE A 281 14.65 4.25 -8.42
C PHE A 281 13.14 4.23 -8.12
N ASP A 282 12.35 4.92 -8.94
CA ASP A 282 10.90 4.92 -8.80
C ASP A 282 10.29 3.53 -9.06
N LEU A 283 10.83 2.73 -9.99
CA LEU A 283 10.37 1.37 -10.26
C LEU A 283 10.63 0.43 -9.07
N VAL A 284 11.83 0.46 -8.47
CA VAL A 284 12.15 -0.38 -7.30
C VAL A 284 11.26 -0.02 -6.12
N PHE A 285 11.11 1.28 -5.83
CA PHE A 285 10.23 1.72 -4.75
C PHE A 285 8.75 1.49 -5.06
N MET A 286 8.35 1.58 -6.33
CA MET A 286 7.02 1.19 -6.77
C MET A 286 6.80 -0.29 -6.47
N ILE A 287 7.72 -1.21 -6.82
CA ILE A 287 7.62 -2.64 -6.48
C ILE A 287 7.48 -2.84 -4.96
N VAL A 288 8.30 -2.18 -4.14
CA VAL A 288 8.19 -2.26 -2.67
C VAL A 288 6.83 -1.76 -2.18
N THR A 289 6.37 -0.62 -2.71
CA THR A 289 5.08 -0.02 -2.36
C THR A 289 3.93 -0.95 -2.76
N ILE A 290 4.01 -1.58 -3.92
CA ILE A 290 3.05 -2.58 -4.42
C ILE A 290 2.98 -3.76 -3.47
N MET A 291 4.13 -4.31 -3.05
CA MET A 291 4.17 -5.43 -2.10
C MET A 291 3.50 -5.03 -0.76
N LEU A 292 3.75 -3.81 -0.28
CA LEU A 292 3.16 -3.30 0.95
C LEU A 292 1.67 -2.98 0.80
N VAL A 293 1.20 -2.56 -0.37
CA VAL A 293 -0.23 -2.37 -0.67
C VAL A 293 -0.95 -3.70 -0.74
N ILE A 294 -0.40 -4.71 -1.44
CA ILE A 294 -0.92 -6.08 -1.46
C ILE A 294 -1.04 -6.59 -0.02
N TYR A 295 0.00 -6.40 0.79
CA TYR A 295 -0.02 -6.77 2.20
C TYR A 295 -1.12 -6.04 2.98
N SER A 296 -1.16 -4.72 2.88
CA SER A 296 -2.10 -3.86 3.61
C SER A 296 -3.55 -4.18 3.28
N LEU A 297 -3.86 -4.40 2.01
CA LEU A 297 -5.19 -4.81 1.55
C LEU A 297 -5.52 -6.23 2.01
N SER A 298 -4.57 -7.16 1.94
CA SER A 298 -4.75 -8.55 2.39
C SER A 298 -5.03 -8.62 3.90
N ALA A 299 -4.26 -7.89 4.71
CA ALA A 299 -4.46 -7.81 6.16
C ALA A 299 -5.83 -7.19 6.50
N GLN A 300 -6.25 -6.15 5.78
CA GLN A 300 -7.57 -5.55 5.96
C GLN A 300 -8.71 -6.50 5.56
N ALA A 301 -8.56 -7.22 4.43
CA ALA A 301 -9.53 -8.21 3.98
C ALA A 301 -9.72 -9.31 5.03
N LEU A 302 -8.62 -9.91 5.52
CA LEU A 302 -8.65 -10.95 6.55
C LEU A 302 -9.32 -10.47 7.84
N ARG A 303 -8.99 -9.27 8.33
CA ARG A 303 -9.64 -8.69 9.52
C ARG A 303 -11.13 -8.47 9.32
N SER A 304 -11.53 -8.01 8.13
CA SER A 304 -12.94 -7.78 7.81
C SER A 304 -13.76 -9.08 7.77
N GLU A 305 -13.15 -10.19 7.31
CA GLU A 305 -13.74 -11.53 7.34
C GLU A 305 -13.93 -12.01 8.80
N VAL A 306 -12.89 -11.91 9.63
CA VAL A 306 -12.96 -12.32 11.06
C VAL A 306 -14.02 -11.54 11.82
N ARG A 307 -14.16 -10.23 11.58
CA ARG A 307 -15.18 -9.39 12.25
C ARG A 307 -16.61 -9.72 11.85
N LYS A 308 -16.84 -10.08 10.58
CA LYS A 308 -18.19 -10.37 10.05
C LYS A 308 -18.64 -11.80 10.27
N ASN A 309 -17.74 -12.75 10.54
CA ASN A 309 -18.13 -14.05 11.07
C ASN A 309 -18.88 -13.93 12.42
N LYS A 310 -18.85 -12.77 13.09
CA LYS A 310 -19.68 -12.42 14.26
C LYS A 310 -21.01 -11.69 13.94
N LYS A 311 -21.26 -11.29 12.68
CA LYS A 311 -22.50 -10.62 12.22
C LYS A 311 -22.85 -11.08 10.81
N GLU A 312 -23.80 -12.00 10.70
CA GLU A 312 -24.27 -12.56 9.43
C GLU A 312 -24.71 -11.48 8.40
N SER A 313 -24.57 -11.83 7.12
CA SER A 313 -25.40 -11.34 6.00
C SER A 313 -24.94 -10.13 5.15
N LYS A 314 -23.65 -9.88 4.92
CA LYS A 314 -23.21 -9.12 3.72
C LYS A 314 -21.98 -9.71 3.04
N ARG A 315 -22.16 -10.28 1.84
CA ARG A 315 -21.08 -10.74 0.95
C ARG A 315 -20.06 -9.60 0.77
N ASN A 316 -18.82 -9.85 1.17
CA ASN A 316 -17.76 -8.86 1.20
C ASN A 316 -17.30 -8.54 -0.23
N ILE A 317 -17.24 -7.25 -0.60
CA ILE A 317 -16.72 -6.80 -1.91
C ILE A 317 -15.25 -7.23 -2.06
N MET A 318 -14.49 -7.18 -0.96
CA MET A 318 -13.10 -7.64 -0.88
C MET A 318 -12.97 -8.79 0.14
N ASN A 319 -12.35 -9.88 -0.27
CA ASN A 319 -12.15 -11.11 0.48
C ASN A 319 -10.77 -11.72 0.15
N ARG A 320 -10.34 -12.74 0.88
CA ARG A 320 -9.04 -13.39 0.70
C ARG A 320 -8.79 -13.96 -0.71
N HIS A 321 -9.85 -14.20 -1.48
CA HIS A 321 -9.77 -14.78 -2.82
C HIS A 321 -9.70 -13.75 -3.94
N ASN A 322 -10.18 -12.51 -3.71
CA ASN A 322 -10.19 -11.46 -4.73
C ASN A 322 -9.31 -10.25 -4.39
N VAL A 323 -8.78 -10.15 -3.18
CA VAL A 323 -7.94 -9.03 -2.73
C VAL A 323 -6.70 -8.82 -3.59
N ILE A 324 -6.09 -9.89 -4.10
CA ILE A 324 -4.92 -9.79 -4.97
C ILE A 324 -5.26 -9.11 -6.31
N PHE A 325 -6.45 -9.37 -6.85
CA PHE A 325 -6.87 -8.77 -8.11
C PHE A 325 -7.13 -7.27 -7.94
N TYR A 326 -7.75 -6.87 -6.82
CA TYR A 326 -7.87 -5.44 -6.48
C TYR A 326 -6.50 -4.78 -6.33
N ALA A 327 -5.60 -5.39 -5.56
CA ALA A 327 -4.28 -4.82 -5.31
C ALA A 327 -3.49 -4.61 -6.62
N ILE A 328 -3.58 -5.56 -7.56
CA ILE A 328 -2.91 -5.46 -8.87
C ILE A 328 -3.60 -4.45 -9.78
N SER A 329 -4.93 -4.39 -9.79
CA SER A 329 -5.68 -3.36 -10.53
C SER A 329 -5.23 -1.96 -10.10
N PHE A 330 -5.27 -1.69 -8.79
CA PHE A 330 -4.84 -0.42 -8.21
C PHE A 330 -3.39 -0.07 -8.54
N THR A 331 -2.52 -1.07 -8.43
CA THR A 331 -1.11 -0.93 -8.76
C THR A 331 -0.87 -0.62 -10.24
N ALA A 332 -1.57 -1.33 -11.14
CA ALA A 332 -1.44 -1.12 -12.57
C ALA A 332 -1.93 0.28 -12.97
N ALA A 333 -3.01 0.75 -12.35
CA ALA A 333 -3.50 2.12 -12.51
C ALA A 333 -2.45 3.16 -12.08
N TYR A 334 -1.83 2.96 -10.92
CA TYR A 334 -0.77 3.83 -10.43
C TYR A 334 0.47 3.81 -11.35
N GLY A 335 0.93 2.62 -11.74
CA GLY A 335 2.03 2.46 -12.67
C GLY A 335 1.76 3.18 -13.99
N ALA A 336 0.61 2.92 -14.62
CA ALA A 336 0.19 3.59 -15.84
C ALA A 336 0.14 5.12 -15.68
N SER A 337 -0.38 5.62 -14.57
CA SER A 337 -0.41 7.06 -14.31
C SER A 337 0.98 7.67 -14.18
N SER A 338 1.92 6.96 -13.53
CA SER A 338 3.30 7.41 -13.36
C SER A 338 4.04 7.41 -14.70
N PHE A 339 3.89 6.35 -15.49
CA PHE A 339 4.49 6.23 -16.82
C PHE A 339 3.93 7.22 -17.83
N PHE A 340 2.64 7.50 -17.74
CA PHE A 340 1.99 8.53 -18.54
C PHE A 340 2.60 9.90 -18.23
N LEU A 341 2.70 10.27 -16.95
CA LEU A 341 3.26 11.56 -16.53
C LEU A 341 4.75 11.70 -16.90
N ALA A 342 5.51 10.61 -16.88
CA ALA A 342 6.92 10.59 -17.26
C ALA A 342 7.15 10.63 -18.79
N SER A 343 6.12 10.49 -19.61
CA SER A 343 6.26 10.49 -21.07
C SER A 343 6.28 11.92 -21.63
N ASP A 344 7.31 12.23 -22.42
CA ASP A 344 7.40 13.48 -23.17
C ASP A 344 6.35 13.47 -24.30
N GLY A 345 5.34 14.34 -24.19
CA GLY A 345 4.22 14.41 -25.14
C GLY A 345 2.84 14.46 -24.49
N THR A 346 2.75 14.48 -23.16
CA THR A 346 1.46 14.73 -22.50
C THR A 346 1.07 16.21 -22.61
N LEU A 347 -0.22 16.46 -22.84
CA LEU A 347 -0.77 17.82 -22.97
C LEU A 347 -0.80 18.59 -21.64
N PHE A 348 -0.61 17.89 -20.52
CA PHE A 348 -0.88 18.38 -19.16
C PHE A 348 0.36 18.67 -18.32
N VAL A 349 1.54 18.15 -18.69
CA VAL A 349 2.76 18.28 -17.88
C VAL A 349 3.92 18.74 -18.73
N SER A 350 4.38 19.97 -18.50
CA SER A 350 5.55 20.54 -19.16
C SER A 350 6.85 20.32 -18.39
N ASN A 351 6.79 19.88 -17.12
CA ASN A 351 7.98 19.70 -16.28
C ASN A 351 7.81 18.54 -15.26
N ILE A 352 8.40 17.39 -15.58
CA ILE A 352 8.37 16.19 -14.74
C ILE A 352 9.01 16.40 -13.36
N LYS A 353 10.00 17.29 -13.23
CA LYS A 353 10.59 17.66 -11.93
C LYS A 353 9.56 18.28 -10.99
N THR A 354 8.69 19.15 -11.54
CA THR A 354 7.63 19.79 -10.77
C THR A 354 6.60 18.76 -10.31
N VAL A 355 6.26 17.80 -11.17
CA VAL A 355 5.34 16.71 -10.80
C VAL A 355 5.94 15.82 -9.70
N GLY A 356 7.22 15.45 -9.81
CA GLY A 356 7.92 14.68 -8.77
C GLY A 356 8.02 15.43 -7.44
N PHE A 357 8.29 16.74 -7.48
CA PHE A 357 8.29 17.58 -6.29
C PHE A 357 6.90 17.65 -5.63
N VAL A 358 5.86 18.00 -6.39
CA VAL A 358 4.50 18.17 -5.87
C VAL A 358 3.94 16.85 -5.36
N SER A 359 4.18 15.73 -6.07
CA SER A 359 3.69 14.41 -5.66
C SER A 359 4.24 14.01 -4.29
N HIS A 360 5.56 14.13 -4.09
CA HIS A 360 6.18 13.80 -2.82
C HIS A 360 5.83 14.79 -1.71
N LEU A 361 5.61 16.07 -2.03
CA LEU A 361 5.07 17.02 -1.07
C LEU A 361 3.69 16.60 -0.56
N ILE A 362 2.79 16.15 -1.45
CA ILE A 362 1.47 15.60 -1.08
C ILE A 362 1.64 14.36 -0.20
N VAL A 363 2.57 13.46 -0.53
CA VAL A 363 2.83 12.25 0.28
C VAL A 363 3.36 12.63 1.67
N ILE A 364 4.25 13.61 1.78
CA ILE A 364 4.80 14.07 3.08
C ILE A 364 3.69 14.71 3.91
N ALA A 365 2.89 15.61 3.33
CA ALA A 365 1.79 16.27 4.03
C ALA A 365 0.73 15.27 4.51
N SER A 366 0.33 14.32 3.64
CA SER A 366 -0.60 13.25 4.01
C SER A 366 0.02 12.27 5.02
N GLY A 367 1.32 12.00 4.93
CA GLY A 367 2.06 11.19 5.90
C GLY A 367 2.09 11.82 7.29
N ILE A 368 2.34 13.12 7.38
CA ILE A 368 2.26 13.90 8.64
C ILE A 368 0.86 13.77 9.24
N LEU A 369 -0.19 13.98 8.43
CA LEU A 369 -1.57 13.83 8.88
C LEU A 369 -1.87 12.41 9.40
N VAL A 370 -1.44 11.38 8.66
CA VAL A 370 -1.64 9.98 9.03
C VAL A 370 -0.90 9.64 10.32
N LEU A 371 0.33 10.16 10.49
CA LEU A 371 1.10 9.96 11.70
C LEU A 371 0.34 10.53 12.91
N LEU A 372 -0.13 11.76 12.81
CA LEU A 372 -0.91 12.41 13.87
C LEU A 372 -2.21 11.66 14.15
N LEU A 373 -2.94 11.26 13.10
CA LEU A 373 -4.20 10.53 13.22
C LEU A 373 -4.01 9.18 13.92
N VAL A 374 -3.00 8.41 13.56
CA VAL A 374 -2.74 7.08 14.17
C VAL A 374 -2.37 7.22 15.64
N ASN A 375 -1.53 8.19 15.99
CA ASN A 375 -1.16 8.46 17.39
C ASN A 375 -2.37 8.95 18.21
N TYR A 376 -3.20 9.85 17.65
CA TYR A 376 -4.45 10.29 18.28
C TYR A 376 -5.40 9.12 18.51
N THR A 377 -5.51 8.24 17.53
CA THR A 377 -6.36 7.06 17.62
C THR A 377 -5.93 6.13 18.74
N ALA A 378 -4.63 5.89 18.88
CA ALA A 378 -4.07 5.09 19.96
C ALA A 378 -4.34 5.73 21.33
N LEU A 379 -4.23 7.07 21.43
CA LEU A 379 -4.49 7.81 22.66
C LEU A 379 -5.96 7.71 23.14
N VAL A 380 -6.92 7.89 22.24
CA VAL A 380 -8.35 7.90 22.63
C VAL A 380 -8.91 6.47 22.76
N GLY A 381 -8.11 5.43 22.50
CA GLY A 381 -8.59 4.05 22.43
C GLY A 381 -9.68 3.83 21.38
N ARG A 382 -9.92 4.82 20.49
CA ARG A 382 -10.97 4.77 19.49
C ARG A 382 -10.57 3.76 18.41
N GLY A 383 -11.44 2.79 18.16
CA GLY A 383 -11.33 1.83 17.05
C GLY A 383 -11.44 2.43 15.64
N LEU A 384 -10.92 3.63 15.37
CA LEU A 384 -10.62 4.12 14.01
C LEU A 384 -9.63 3.19 13.27
N ILE A 385 -8.97 2.31 14.03
CA ILE A 385 -8.10 1.22 13.56
C ILE A 385 -8.89 0.05 12.97
N ASP A 386 -10.17 -0.07 13.33
CA ASP A 386 -11.05 -1.18 12.99
C ASP A 386 -12.18 -0.80 12.02
N LYS A 387 -12.30 0.49 11.68
CA LYS A 387 -13.36 1.02 10.83
C LYS A 387 -12.73 1.77 9.66
N GLY A 388 -13.07 1.40 8.43
CA GLY A 388 -12.60 2.08 7.22
C GLY A 388 -12.97 3.57 7.22
N PHE A 389 -12.27 4.38 6.41
CA PHE A 389 -12.42 5.84 6.34
C PHE A 389 -13.89 6.31 6.31
N VAL A 390 -14.71 5.68 5.47
CA VAL A 390 -16.16 5.97 5.31
C VAL A 390 -16.99 5.58 6.54
N GLU A 391 -16.58 4.54 7.28
CA GLU A 391 -17.29 4.02 8.44
C GLU A 391 -16.94 4.79 9.72
N SER A 392 -15.79 5.47 9.72
CA SER A 392 -15.32 6.32 10.82
C SER A 392 -15.99 7.68 10.88
N MET A 393 -16.42 8.23 9.74
CA MET A 393 -17.21 9.47 9.69
C MET A 393 -18.69 9.27 10.05
N ARG A 394 -19.17 8.01 10.07
CA ARG A 394 -20.60 7.70 10.21
C ARG A 394 -21.09 7.49 11.64
N ASN A 395 -20.19 7.47 12.63
CA ASN A 395 -20.53 7.31 14.03
C ASN A 395 -19.66 8.22 14.90
N PRO A 396 -20.01 9.50 15.06
CA PRO A 396 -19.62 10.20 16.27
C PRO A 396 -20.39 9.52 17.40
N LYS A 397 -19.70 8.72 18.23
CA LYS A 397 -20.22 8.48 19.57
C LYS A 397 -19.84 9.71 20.37
N ASP A 398 -20.86 10.44 20.77
CA ASP A 398 -20.79 11.59 21.66
C ASP A 398 -19.92 11.24 22.87
N ASN A 399 -19.05 12.20 23.23
CA ASN A 399 -18.26 12.14 24.45
C ASN A 399 -19.17 12.34 25.67
#